data_AF-A0A2N1YPR9-F1
#
_entry.id   AF-A0A2N1YPR9-F1
#
_cell.length_a   1.000
_cell.length_b   1.000
_cell.length_c   1.000
_cell.angle_alpha   90.00
_cell.angle_beta   90.00
_cell.angle_gamma   90.00
#
_symmetry.space_group_name_H-M   'P 1'
#
loop_
_entity.id
_entity.type
_entity.pdbx_description
1 polymer ?
#
loop_
_entity_poly.entity_id
_entity_poly.type
_entity_poly.pdbx_seq_one_letter_code
_entity_poly.pdbx_strand_id
1 'polypeptide(L)' 'MGNKLAGNSTIHFDADLYQALVLKAAQSGDTLSDLVNHAVRCMIEDDQDALEELERRSGDPMGFFELMDSLDAQ' A
#
# COMPACT_ATOMS: atom_id res chain seq x y z
N MET A 1 18.87 -4.67 17.02
CA MET A 1 17.95 -5.81 17.24
C MET A 1 17.65 -6.44 15.89
N GLY A 2 18.03 -7.70 15.66
CA GLY A 2 17.70 -8.39 14.41
C GLY A 2 16.19 -8.62 14.31
N ASN A 3 15.58 -8.20 13.21
CA ASN A 3 14.17 -8.41 12.95
C ASN A 3 13.93 -9.93 12.89
N LYS A 4 13.27 -10.49 13.91
CA LYS A 4 13.08 -11.94 14.00
C LYS A 4 11.98 -12.31 13.00
N LEU A 5 12.36 -12.92 11.89
CA LEU A 5 11.42 -13.53 10.94
C LEU A 5 10.58 -14.56 11.68
N ALA A 6 9.25 -14.43 11.61
CA ALA A 6 8.29 -15.27 12.30
C ALA A 6 7.55 -16.15 11.28
N GLY A 7 7.73 -17.48 11.39
CA GLY A 7 7.04 -18.48 10.59
C GLY A 7 7.53 -18.60 9.14
N ASN A 8 7.29 -19.77 8.55
CA ASN A 8 7.50 -19.99 7.12
C ASN A 8 6.13 -19.94 6.43
N SER A 9 6.00 -19.10 5.41
CA SER A 9 4.81 -19.04 4.56
C SER A 9 5.19 -19.40 3.13
N THR A 10 4.33 -20.13 2.43
CA THR A 10 4.51 -20.41 0.99
C THR A 10 3.60 -19.46 0.20
N ILE A 11 4.20 -18.70 -0.72
CA ILE A 11 3.49 -17.76 -1.59
C ILE A 11 3.78 -18.19 -3.03
N HIS A 12 2.74 -18.36 -3.82
CA HIS A 12 2.87 -18.65 -5.25
C HIS A 12 2.80 -17.33 -6.02
N PHE A 13 3.82 -17.05 -6.82
CA PHE A 13 3.89 -15.89 -7.70
C PHE A 13 3.65 -16.32 -9.15
N ASP A 14 3.09 -15.42 -9.95
CA ASP A 14 3.15 -15.55 -11.40
C ASP A 14 4.61 -15.60 -11.88
N ALA A 15 4.88 -16.33 -12.97
CA ALA A 15 6.24 -16.55 -13.45
C ALA A 15 6.99 -15.24 -13.74
N ASP A 16 6.33 -14.30 -14.41
CA ASP A 16 6.92 -13.02 -14.79
C ASP A 16 7.17 -12.13 -13.55
N LEU A 17 6.25 -12.18 -12.59
CA LEU A 17 6.38 -11.42 -11.34
C LEU A 17 7.53 -11.97 -10.48
N TYR A 18 7.65 -13.29 -10.38
CA TYR A 18 8.77 -13.91 -9.68
C TYR A 18 10.11 -13.48 -10.28
N GLN A 19 10.22 -13.50 -11.61
CA GLN A 19 11.45 -13.07 -12.30
C GLN A 19 11.78 -11.60 -12.03
N ALA A 20 10.77 -10.72 -12.05
CA ALA A 20 10.94 -9.31 -11.73
C ALA A 20 11.40 -9.11 -10.28
N LEU A 21 10.83 -9.86 -9.32
CA LEU A 21 11.23 -9.79 -7.90
C LEU A 21 12.66 -10.28 -7.68
N VAL A 22 13.09 -11.34 -8.36
CA VAL A 22 14.47 -11.83 -8.30
C VAL A 22 15.45 -10.77 -8.82
N LEU A 23 15.13 -10.13 -9.95
CA LEU A 23 15.95 -9.03 -10.49
C LEU A 23 16.01 -7.85 -9.53
N LYS A 24 14.88 -7.49 -8.93
CA LYS A 24 14.80 -6.40 -7.95
C LYS A 24 15.66 -6.69 -6.71
N ALA A 25 15.56 -7.90 -6.16
CA ALA A 25 16.33 -8.35 -5.01
C ALA A 25 17.84 -8.31 -5.29
N ALA A 26 18.26 -8.80 -6.45
CA ALA A 26 19.65 -8.75 -6.88
C ALA A 26 20.16 -7.31 -7.06
N GLN A 27 19.31 -6.41 -7.57
CA GLN A 27 19.65 -5.00 -7.76
C GLN A 27 19.79 -4.26 -6.42
N SER A 28 18.91 -4.49 -5.46
CA SER A 28 18.91 -3.78 -4.17
C SER A 28 19.81 -4.43 -3.11
N GLY A 29 20.24 -5.68 -3.32
CA GLY A 29 20.98 -6.46 -2.33
C GLY A 29 20.10 -7.01 -1.21
N ASP A 30 18.78 -6.99 -1.41
CA ASP A 30 17.79 -7.50 -0.44
C ASP A 30 17.44 -8.96 -0.74
N THR A 31 16.80 -9.62 0.22
CA THR A 31 16.17 -10.92 -0.03
C THR A 31 14.75 -10.77 -0.59
N LEU A 32 14.24 -11.82 -1.22
CA LEU A 32 12.84 -11.87 -1.67
C LEU A 32 11.87 -11.65 -0.49
N SER A 33 12.19 -12.21 0.68
CA SER A 33 11.40 -12.04 1.90
C SER A 33 11.40 -10.59 2.39
N ASP A 34 12.52 -9.86 2.24
CA ASP A 34 12.59 -8.45 2.62
C ASP A 34 11.71 -7.60 1.71
N LEU A 35 11.76 -7.85 0.40
CA LEU A 35 10.90 -7.16 -0.57
C LEU A 35 9.41 -7.41 -0.31
N VAL A 36 9.03 -8.68 -0.06
CA VAL A 36 7.64 -9.04 0.25
C VAL A 36 7.19 -8.38 1.57
N ASN A 37 8.02 -8.42 2.61
CA ASN A 37 7.71 -7.78 3.88
C ASN A 37 7.55 -6.26 3.72
N HIS A 38 8.39 -5.62 2.92
CA HIS A 38 8.27 -4.19 2.64
C HIS A 38 6.98 -3.86 1.90
N ALA A 39 6.67 -4.59 0.82
CA ALA A 39 5.46 -4.39 0.04
C ALA A 39 4.19 -4.54 0.89
N VAL A 40 4.14 -5.57 1.74
CA VAL A 40 2.99 -5.79 2.64
C VAL A 40 2.83 -4.64 3.65
N ARG A 41 3.92 -4.11 4.20
CA ARG A 41 3.84 -2.94 5.10
C ARG A 41 3.32 -1.71 4.36
N CYS A 42 3.86 -1.40 3.18
CA CYS A 42 3.38 -0.27 2.38
C CYS A 42 1.89 -0.39 2.04
N MET A 43 1.41 -1.57 1.64
CA MET A 43 -0.01 -1.77 1.36
C MET A 43 -0.90 -1.48 2.58
N ILE A 44 -0.46 -1.90 3.78
CA ILE A 44 -1.20 -1.68 5.03
C ILE A 44 -1.15 -0.20 5.46
N GLU A 45 -0.04 0.50 5.20
CA GLU A 45 0.11 1.94 5.46
C GLU A 45 -0.73 2.77 4.50
N ASP A 46 -0.67 2.48 3.20
CA ASP A 46 -1.47 3.16 2.17
C ASP A 46 -2.97 3.06 2.45
N ASP A 47 -3.43 1.88 2.89
CA ASP A 47 -4.83 1.66 3.29
C ASP A 47 -5.22 2.49 4.54
N GLN A 48 -4.32 2.62 5.51
CA GLN A 48 -4.54 3.44 6.71
C GLN A 48 -4.60 4.93 6.36
N ASP A 49 -3.63 5.42 5.60
CA ASP A 49 -3.58 6.81 5.16
C ASP A 49 -4.84 7.18 4.36
N ALA A 50 -5.34 6.27 3.52
CA ALA A 50 -6.58 6.46 2.78
C ALA A 50 -7.81 6.56 3.70
N LEU A 51 -7.89 5.74 4.74
CA LEU A 51 -8.97 5.80 5.74
C LEU A 51 -8.91 7.09 6.55
N GLU A 52 -7.71 7.50 7.00
CA GLU A 52 -7.52 8.76 7.74
C GLU A 52 -7.90 9.99 6.90
N GLU A 53 -7.57 10.00 5.61
CA GLU A 53 -8.00 11.03 4.66
C GLU A 53 -9.53 11.09 4.53
N LEU A 54 -10.18 9.93 4.44
CA LEU A 54 -11.65 9.85 4.41
C LEU A 54 -12.30 10.31 5.71
N GLU A 55 -11.74 9.96 6.88
CA GLU A 55 -12.22 10.40 8.19
C GLU A 55 -12.07 11.91 8.37
N ARG A 56 -10.90 12.46 8.00
CA ARG A 56 -10.65 13.91 8.04
C ARG A 56 -11.64 14.68 7.16
N ARG A 57 -11.94 14.15 5.97
CA ARG A 57 -12.98 14.68 5.09
C ARG A 57 -14.39 14.47 5.62
N SER A 58 -14.64 13.38 6.36
CA SER A 58 -15.97 13.13 6.97
C SER A 58 -16.27 14.10 8.11
N GLY A 59 -15.23 14.64 8.77
CA GLY A 59 -15.35 15.72 9.76
C GLY A 59 -15.42 17.12 9.16
N ASP A 60 -15.12 17.29 7.87
CA ASP A 60 -15.24 18.54 7.13
C ASP A 60 -16.46 18.45 6.20
N PRO A 61 -17.65 18.87 6.64
CA PRO A 61 -18.81 18.84 5.77
C PRO A 61 -18.54 19.84 4.64
N MET A 62 -18.25 19.35 3.43
CA MET A 62 -18.54 20.11 2.22
C MET A 62 -19.94 20.68 2.42
N GLY A 63 -20.03 22.00 2.56
CA GLY A 63 -21.30 22.64 2.82
C GLY A 63 -22.25 22.21 1.72
N PHE A 64 -23.52 21.92 2.06
CA PHE A 64 -24.53 21.53 1.08
C PHE A 64 -24.56 22.46 -0.16
N PHE A 65 -24.23 23.73 0.04
CA PHE A 65 -24.04 24.73 -1.01
C PHE A 65 -22.80 24.51 -1.90
N GLU A 66 -21.62 24.24 -1.34
CA GLU A 66 -20.41 23.93 -2.13
C GLU A 66 -20.58 22.65 -2.94
N LEU A 67 -21.29 21.66 -2.40
CA LEU A 67 -21.64 20.45 -3.14
C LEU A 67 -22.57 20.77 -4.31
N MET A 68 -23.59 21.59 -4.12
CA MET A 68 -24.49 22.01 -5.21
C MET A 68 -23.74 22.78 -6.30
N ASP A 69 -22.92 23.77 -5.94
CA ASP A 69 -22.15 24.58 -6.90
C ASP A 69 -21.18 23.71 -7.73
N SER A 70 -20.63 22.63 -7.14
CA SER A 70 -19.75 21.70 -7.85
C SER A 70 -20.47 20.79 -8.86
N LEU A 71 -21.78 20.55 -8.66
CA LEU A 71 -22.61 19.73 -9.54
C LEU A 71 -23.20 20.53 -10.71
N ASP A 72 -23.46 21.81 -10.50
CA ASP A 72 -23.92 22.73 -11.56
C ASP A 72 -22.76 23.18 -12.50
N ALA A 73 -21.52 22.89 -12.13
CA ALA A 73 -20.31 23.24 -12.89
C ALA A 73 -19.85 22.16 -13.91
N GLN A 74 -20.62 21.08 -14.12
CA GLN A 74 -20.36 20.04 -15.15
C GLN A 74 -21.31 20.15 -16.36
#